data_AF-E4WNY2-F1
#
_entry.id   AF-E4WNY2-F1
#
_cell.length_a   1.000
_cell.length_b   1.000
_cell.length_c   1.000
_cell.angle_alpha   90.00
_cell.angle_beta   90.00
_cell.angle_gamma   90.00
#
_symmetry.space_group_name_H-M   'P 1'
#
loop_
_entity.id
_entity.type
_entity.pdbx_description
1 polymer ?
#
loop_
_entity_poly.entity_id
_entity_poly.type
_entity_poly.pdbx_seq_one_letter_code
_entity_poly.pdbx_strand_id
1 'polypeptide(L)'
;LDALGELRGLDGFRDRRLGVVGFSAGAHLAGTCCHPEAFGFRVPRPDFAVFGYPLISMDADTHRGSMETLLGPDADDQTRRTFSIDRLVDPQTPPSFVWQTDE
;
A
#
# COMPACT_ATOMS: atom_id res chain seq x y z
N LEU A 1 -0.75 -6.77 10.94
CA LEU A 1 -0.69 -5.41 10.38
C LEU A 1 0.04 -4.42 11.32
N ASP A 2 0.28 -4.73 12.59
CA ASP A 2 0.98 -3.82 13.52
C ASP A 2 2.50 -4.00 13.59
N ALA A 3 3.13 -4.58 12.55
CA ALA A 3 4.57 -4.83 12.55
C ALA A 3 5.39 -3.54 12.76
N LEU A 4 4.90 -2.40 12.25
CA LEU A 4 5.53 -1.10 12.49
C LEU A 4 5.42 -0.67 13.96
N GLY A 5 4.29 -0.90 14.62
CA GLY A 5 4.12 -0.64 16.05
C GLY A 5 5.04 -1.52 16.90
N GLU A 6 5.09 -2.82 16.59
CA GLU A 6 6.00 -3.77 17.25
C GLU A 6 7.46 -3.35 17.11
N LEU A 7 7.90 -2.99 15.90
CA LEU A 7 9.27 -2.51 15.66
C LEU A 7 9.56 -1.24 16.45
N ARG A 8 8.65 -0.27 16.50
CA ARG A 8 8.84 0.97 17.30
C ARG A 8 8.98 0.71 18.79
N GLY A 9 8.46 -0.42 19.30
CA GLY A 9 8.63 -0.84 20.69
C GLY A 9 10.06 -1.29 21.03
N LEU A 10 10.86 -1.67 20.03
CA LEU A 10 12.23 -2.15 20.21
C LEU A 10 13.22 -0.97 20.31
N ASP A 11 14.15 -1.02 21.27
CA ASP A 11 15.10 0.07 21.55
C ASP A 11 15.96 0.48 20.34
N GLY A 12 16.25 -0.46 19.42
CA GLY A 12 17.01 -0.16 18.20
C GLY A 12 16.24 0.64 17.13
N PHE A 13 14.91 0.71 17.25
CA PHE A 13 14.01 1.21 16.21
C PHE A 13 13.10 2.36 16.67
N ARG A 14 13.03 2.63 17.99
CA ARG A 14 12.16 3.67 18.59
C ARG A 14 12.28 5.04 17.90
N ASP A 15 13.50 5.50 17.67
CA ASP A 15 13.79 6.80 17.07
C ASP A 15 14.23 6.71 15.60
N ARG A 16 13.99 5.55 14.96
CA ARG A 16 14.35 5.33 13.56
C ARG A 16 13.16 5.59 12.65
N ARG A 17 13.46 6.03 11.43
CA ARG A 17 12.46 6.05 10.36
C ARG A 17 12.25 4.64 9.85
N LEU A 18 11.01 4.17 9.91
CA LEU A 18 10.59 2.86 9.43
C LEU A 18 9.78 3.05 8.16
N GLY A 19 10.25 2.49 7.04
CA GLY A 19 9.56 2.55 5.76
C GLY A 19 9.07 1.19 5.31
N VAL A 20 8.17 1.21 4.33
CA VAL A 20 7.75 0.01 3.60
C VAL A 20 8.33 0.03 2.19
N VAL A 21 8.69 -1.14 1.69
CA VAL A 21 9.14 -1.34 0.30
C VAL A 21 8.27 -2.42 -0.32
N GLY A 22 7.71 -2.14 -1.48
CA GLY A 22 6.84 -3.08 -2.18
C GLY A 22 7.06 -3.07 -3.68
N PHE A 23 6.85 -4.24 -4.30
CA PHE A 23 7.04 -4.47 -5.73
C PHE A 23 5.81 -5.14 -6.31
N SER A 24 5.31 -4.70 -7.48
CA SER A 24 4.13 -5.28 -8.13
C SER A 24 2.93 -5.39 -7.16
N ALA A 25 2.35 -6.59 -6.96
CA ALA A 25 1.30 -6.84 -5.98
C ALA A 25 1.73 -6.58 -4.52
N GLY A 26 3.02 -6.74 -4.21
CA GLY A 26 3.57 -6.35 -2.90
C GLY A 26 3.60 -4.83 -2.71
N ALA A 27 3.67 -4.05 -3.79
CA ALA A 27 3.52 -2.60 -3.72
C ALA A 27 2.08 -2.19 -3.38
N HIS A 28 1.09 -2.95 -3.84
CA HIS A 28 -0.31 -2.75 -3.44
C HIS A 28 -0.48 -2.94 -1.93
N LEU A 29 0.05 -4.04 -1.38
CA LEU A 29 0.06 -4.28 0.07
C LEU A 29 0.80 -3.17 0.84
N ALA A 30 1.96 -2.73 0.34
CA ALA A 30 2.70 -1.62 0.94
C ALA A 30 1.90 -0.30 0.89
N GLY A 31 1.14 -0.07 -0.19
CA GLY A 31 0.19 1.04 -0.32
C GLY A 31 -0.93 0.97 0.73
N THR A 32 -1.51 -0.21 0.96
CA THR A 32 -2.50 -0.44 2.04
C THR A 32 -1.94 -0.07 3.42
N CYS A 33 -0.66 -0.39 3.69
CA CYS A 33 0.01 0.01 4.93
C CYS A 33 0.20 1.54 5.07
N CYS A 34 0.16 2.30 3.97
CA CYS A 34 0.21 3.76 4.01
C CYS A 34 -1.12 4.39 4.42
N HIS A 35 -2.23 3.66 4.28
CA HIS A 35 -3.60 4.13 4.53
C HIS A 35 -4.39 3.16 5.43
N PRO A 36 -3.89 2.75 6.61
CA PRO A 36 -4.49 1.67 7.40
C PRO A 36 -5.94 1.96 7.84
N GLU A 37 -6.25 3.22 8.15
CA GLU A 37 -7.59 3.69 8.50
C GLU A 37 -8.62 3.52 7.38
N ALA A 38 -8.23 3.57 6.10
CA ALA A 38 -9.14 3.31 4.98
C ALA A 38 -9.70 1.87 4.99
N PHE A 39 -8.98 0.96 5.66
CA PHE A 39 -9.34 -0.44 5.81
C PHE A 39 -9.74 -0.80 7.25
N GLY A 40 -10.01 0.21 8.10
CA GLY A 40 -10.46 0.02 9.47
C GLY A 40 -9.36 -0.39 10.47
N PHE A 41 -8.08 -0.33 10.08
CA PHE A 41 -6.96 -0.62 10.97
C PHE A 41 -6.51 0.62 11.74
N ARG A 42 -6.15 0.42 13.01
CA ARG A 42 -5.56 1.45 13.88
C ARG A 42 -4.12 1.09 14.19
N VAL A 43 -3.27 1.12 13.18
CA VAL A 43 -1.84 0.80 13.27
C VAL A 43 -1.00 1.99 12.79
N PRO A 44 0.26 2.12 13.24
CA PRO A 44 1.13 3.20 12.77
C PRO A 44 1.37 3.14 11.26
N ARG A 45 1.35 4.30 10.61
CA ARG A 45 1.78 4.46 9.22
C ARG A 45 3.31 4.39 9.12
N PRO A 46 3.86 4.00 7.95
CA PRO A 46 5.30 4.09 7.69
C PRO A 46 5.73 5.56 7.54
N ASP A 47 6.99 5.84 7.86
CA ASP A 47 7.60 7.17 7.73
C ASP A 47 7.94 7.54 6.27
N PHE A 48 8.01 6.54 5.40
CA PHE A 48 8.21 6.66 3.95
C PHE A 48 7.84 5.35 3.25
N ALA A 49 7.60 5.41 1.94
CA ALA A 49 7.37 4.23 1.12
C ALA A 49 8.26 4.21 -0.13
N VAL A 50 8.57 3.01 -0.59
CA VAL A 50 9.27 2.77 -1.85
C VAL A 50 8.47 1.77 -2.68
N PHE A 51 8.11 2.16 -3.89
CA PHE A 51 7.28 1.38 -4.80
C PHE A 51 8.04 1.10 -6.11
N GLY A 52 8.24 -0.18 -6.43
CA GLY A 52 8.79 -0.62 -7.71
C GLY A 52 7.72 -1.28 -8.57
N TYR A 53 7.53 -0.79 -9.81
CA TYR A 53 6.56 -1.27 -10.79
C TYR A 53 5.19 -1.61 -10.14
N PRO A 54 4.60 -0.64 -9.42
CA PRO A 54 3.55 -0.95 -8.47
C PRO A 54 2.20 -1.19 -9.13
N LEU A 55 1.46 -2.15 -8.59
CA LEU A 55 0.03 -2.23 -8.85
C LEU A 55 -0.69 -1.22 -7.94
N ILE A 56 -1.07 -0.06 -8.48
CA ILE A 56 -1.69 1.03 -7.71
C ILE A 56 -3.20 1.12 -7.94
N SER A 57 -3.61 1.21 -9.21
CA SER A 57 -5.02 1.36 -9.56
C SER A 57 -5.71 0.00 -9.67
N MET A 58 -6.84 -0.12 -8.98
CA MET A 58 -7.77 -1.24 -9.08
C MET A 58 -9.00 -0.88 -9.93
N ASP A 59 -9.17 0.40 -10.27
CA ASP A 59 -10.28 0.96 -11.05
C ASP A 59 -10.01 0.86 -12.57
N ALA A 60 -8.75 0.88 -12.99
CA ALA A 60 -8.37 0.62 -14.38
C ALA A 60 -8.55 -0.87 -14.73
N ASP A 61 -8.88 -1.21 -15.98
CA ASP A 61 -8.94 -2.61 -16.45
C ASP A 61 -7.56 -3.15 -16.89
N THR A 62 -6.52 -2.83 -16.13
CA THR A 62 -5.12 -3.24 -16.38
C THR A 62 -4.69 -4.32 -15.38
N HIS A 63 -3.84 -5.28 -15.73
CA HIS A 63 -3.35 -6.29 -14.77
C HIS A 63 -4.43 -7.17 -14.12
N ARG A 64 -5.47 -7.57 -14.89
CA ARG A 64 -6.62 -8.35 -14.42
C ARG A 64 -6.25 -9.56 -13.55
N GLY A 65 -5.25 -10.36 -13.95
CA GLY A 65 -4.84 -11.52 -13.15
C GLY A 65 -4.35 -11.18 -11.74
N SER A 66 -3.68 -10.04 -11.57
CA SER A 66 -3.26 -9.56 -10.25
C SER A 66 -4.46 -9.02 -9.45
N MET A 67 -5.41 -8.37 -10.11
CA MET A 67 -6.66 -7.92 -9.48
C MET A 67 -7.50 -9.10 -8.98
N GLU A 68 -7.69 -10.12 -9.81
CA GLU A 68 -8.42 -11.35 -9.46
C GLU A 68 -7.73 -12.07 -8.29
N THR A 69 -6.40 -12.08 -8.26
CA THR A 69 -5.62 -12.66 -7.15
C THR A 69 -5.85 -11.90 -5.84
N LEU A 70 -5.99 -10.57 -5.88
CA LEU A 70 -6.09 -9.73 -4.69
C LEU A 70 -7.53 -9.52 -4.19
N LEU A 71 -8.49 -9.35 -5.11
CA LEU A 71 -9.87 -8.98 -4.80
C LEU A 71 -10.88 -10.09 -5.09
N GLY A 72 -10.45 -11.15 -5.80
CA GLY A 72 -11.34 -12.19 -6.33
C GLY A 72 -11.90 -11.83 -7.72
N PRO A 73 -12.38 -12.84 -8.46
CA PRO A 73 -12.88 -12.66 -9.83
C PRO A 73 -14.19 -11.87 -9.92
N ASP A 74 -14.97 -11.82 -8.85
CA ASP A 74 -16.29 -11.20 -8.81
C ASP A 74 -16.30 -9.86 -8.04
N ALA A 75 -15.13 -9.22 -7.87
CA ALA A 75 -15.03 -7.93 -7.19
C ALA A 75 -15.79 -6.84 -7.93
N ASP A 76 -16.79 -6.25 -7.27
CA ASP A 76 -17.59 -5.18 -7.84
C ASP A 76 -16.81 -3.85 -7.94
N ASP A 77 -17.34 -2.90 -8.71
CA ASP A 77 -16.72 -1.59 -8.91
C ASP A 77 -16.49 -0.83 -7.60
N GLN A 78 -17.38 -1.01 -6.63
CA GLN A 78 -17.27 -0.39 -5.30
C GLN A 78 -16.04 -0.94 -4.57
N THR A 79 -15.86 -2.27 -4.57
CA THR A 79 -14.71 -2.96 -3.98
C THR A 79 -13.44 -2.52 -4.69
N ARG A 80 -13.42 -2.57 -6.03
CA ARG A 80 -12.27 -2.12 -6.83
C ARG A 80 -11.85 -0.70 -6.47
N ARG A 81 -12.79 0.26 -6.41
CA ARG A 81 -12.49 1.65 -6.02
C ARG A 81 -11.99 1.76 -4.58
N THR A 82 -12.54 0.97 -3.66
CA THR A 82 -12.13 0.96 -2.24
C THR A 82 -10.69 0.50 -2.07
N PHE A 83 -10.25 -0.46 -2.88
CA PHE A 83 -8.88 -1.00 -2.85
C PHE A 83 -7.92 -0.31 -3.83
N SER A 84 -8.34 0.78 -4.50
CA SER A 84 -7.49 1.53 -5.42
C SER A 84 -6.62 2.54 -4.66
N ILE A 85 -5.30 2.29 -4.57
CA ILE A 85 -4.40 3.06 -3.70
C ILE A 85 -4.28 4.53 -4.15
N ASP A 86 -4.31 4.79 -5.45
CA ASP A 86 -4.34 6.14 -6.03
C ASP A 86 -5.51 6.99 -5.53
N ARG A 87 -6.62 6.36 -5.12
CA ARG A 87 -7.80 7.06 -4.60
C ARG A 87 -7.71 7.38 -3.11
N LEU A 88 -6.75 6.77 -2.41
CA LEU A 88 -6.53 6.95 -0.97
C LEU A 88 -5.49 8.05 -0.67
N VAL A 89 -4.81 8.57 -1.69
CA VAL A 89 -3.76 9.58 -1.53
C VAL A 89 -4.34 10.87 -0.97
N ASP A 90 -3.82 11.28 0.18
CA ASP A 90 -4.17 12.50 0.89
C ASP A 90 -2.89 13.22 1.43
N PRO A 91 -3.01 14.41 2.06
CA PRO A 91 -1.85 15.12 2.63
C PRO A 91 -1.10 14.38 3.74
N GLN A 92 -1.66 13.31 4.30
CA GLN A 92 -1.02 12.48 5.32
C GLN A 92 -0.32 11.24 4.74
N THR A 93 -0.42 11.03 3.42
CA THR A 93 0.31 9.98 2.70
C THR A 93 1.82 10.12 2.95
N PRO A 94 2.52 9.04 3.35
CA PRO A 94 3.97 9.07 3.55
C PRO A 94 4.71 9.50 2.27
N PRO A 95 5.83 10.24 2.39
CA PRO A 95 6.70 10.51 1.25
C PRO A 95 7.08 9.21 0.54
N SER A 96 6.84 9.15 -0.76
CA SER A 96 7.00 7.93 -1.56
C SER A 96 8.01 8.13 -2.69
N PHE A 97 8.90 7.17 -2.86
CA PHE A 97 9.71 7.03 -4.08
C PHE A 97 9.08 5.96 -4.97
N VAL A 98 8.83 6.29 -6.24
CA VAL A 98 8.16 5.40 -7.19
C VAL A 98 9.01 5.28 -8.44
N TRP A 99 9.21 4.06 -8.91
CA TRP A 99 9.87 3.79 -10.19
C TRP A 99 9.23 2.61 -10.90
N GLN A 100 9.31 2.62 -12.22
CA GLN A 100 8.87 1.55 -13.11
C GLN A 100 9.66 1.67 -14.43
N THR A 101 9.81 0.58 -15.17
CA THR A 101 10.31 0.61 -16.54
C THR A 101 9.16 0.94 -17.50
N ASP A 102 9.43 1.75 -18.51
CA ASP A 102 8.51 1.82 -19.65
C ASP A 102 8.52 0.47 -20.40
N GLU A 103 7.44 0.19 -21.15
CA GLU A 103 7.39 -1.01 -22.00
C GLU A 103 8.39 -0.95 -23.17
#